data_AF-A0A226DID8-F1
#
_entry.id   AF-A0A226DID8-F1
#
_cell.length_a   1.000
_cell.length_b   1.000
_cell.length_c   1.000
_cell.angle_alpha   90.00
_cell.angle_beta   90.00
_cell.angle_gamma   90.00
#
_symmetry.space_group_name_H-M   'P 1'
#
loop_
_entity.id
_entity.type
_entity.pdbx_description
1 polymer ?
#
loop_
_entity_poly.entity_id
_entity_poly.type
_entity_poly.pdbx_seq_one_letter_code
_entity_poly.pdbx_strand_id
1 'polypeptide(L)'
;MLAHLILTDLPKARAFQGLAFFSIYVIMLCGRWNYDVDVAVVQTINSAMEFEAKLIQGNPLPKSNMETKLMKLFLHVAFFSLILVALSIPGLILLDPSAPPFILSIRKDSSSISWTSSFGVQHIVILFETWMSSHIMMGGSLEIAYMLFAGIVTMLNYFDVLRR
;
A
#
# COMPACT_ATOMS: atom_id res chain seq x y z
N MET A 1 1.30 -16.46 5.18
CA MET A 1 0.58 -15.68 6.22
C MET A 1 -0.55 -16.45 6.88
N LEU A 2 -1.56 -17.00 6.17
CA LEU A 2 -2.58 -17.86 6.82
C LEU A 2 -1.96 -19.11 7.50
N ALA A 3 -0.88 -19.62 6.92
CA ALA A 3 -0.02 -20.65 7.50
C ALA A 3 0.47 -20.31 8.92
N HIS A 4 0.64 -19.03 9.29
CA HIS A 4 1.01 -18.61 10.65
C HIS A 4 -0.09 -18.81 11.69
N LEU A 5 -1.33 -19.10 11.29
CA LEU A 5 -2.40 -19.42 12.24
C LEU A 5 -2.50 -20.93 12.50
N ILE A 6 -1.94 -21.75 11.61
CA ILE A 6 -2.18 -23.21 11.57
C ILE A 6 -0.88 -24.00 11.78
N LEU A 7 0.26 -23.52 11.27
CA LEU A 7 1.50 -24.27 11.11
C LEU A 7 2.65 -23.79 12.02
N THR A 8 2.46 -22.75 12.81
CA THR A 8 3.51 -22.19 13.68
C THR A 8 3.27 -22.54 15.15
N ASP A 9 4.36 -22.78 15.87
CA ASP A 9 4.37 -23.02 17.33
C ASP A 9 4.42 -21.69 18.11
N LEU A 10 4.23 -20.54 17.46
CA LEU A 10 4.27 -19.23 18.10
C LEU A 10 3.17 -19.05 19.15
N PRO A 11 3.41 -18.26 20.21
CA PRO A 11 2.37 -17.87 21.16
C PRO A 11 1.18 -17.24 20.43
N LYS A 12 -0.06 -17.57 20.87
CA LYS A 12 -1.29 -17.10 20.20
C LYS A 12 -1.32 -15.59 19.97
N ALA A 13 -0.81 -14.79 20.90
CA ALA A 13 -0.70 -13.33 20.76
C ALA A 13 0.13 -12.90 19.53
N ARG A 14 1.25 -13.58 19.25
CA ARG A 14 2.08 -13.34 18.05
C ARG A 14 1.41 -13.85 16.78
N ALA A 15 0.72 -14.99 16.86
CA ALA A 15 -0.07 -15.50 15.73
C ALA A 15 -1.17 -14.52 15.30
N PHE A 16 -1.84 -13.85 16.25
CA PHE A 16 -2.83 -12.80 15.98
C PHE A 16 -2.25 -11.56 15.30
N GLN A 17 -0.98 -11.20 15.56
CA GLN A 17 -0.31 -10.13 14.80
C GLN A 17 -0.20 -10.52 13.32
N GLY A 18 0.14 -11.78 13.04
CA GLY A 18 0.17 -12.31 11.67
C GLY A 18 -1.18 -12.21 10.93
N LEU A 19 -2.30 -12.36 11.64
CA LEU A 19 -3.64 -12.18 11.09
C LEU A 19 -3.92 -10.73 10.68
N ALA A 20 -3.53 -9.75 11.50
CA ALA A 20 -3.73 -8.34 11.16
C ALA A 20 -3.01 -7.97 9.86
N PHE A 21 -1.74 -8.37 9.72
CA PHE A 21 -1.01 -8.18 8.49
C PHE A 21 -1.63 -8.96 7.33
N PHE A 22 -2.11 -10.18 7.55
CA PHE A 22 -2.79 -10.95 6.51
C PHE A 22 -4.01 -10.21 5.97
N SER A 23 -4.85 -9.65 6.85
CA SER A 23 -6.02 -8.86 6.45
C SER A 23 -5.63 -7.64 5.63
N ILE A 24 -4.57 -6.92 6.03
CA ILE A 24 -4.03 -5.79 5.26
C ILE A 24 -3.59 -6.27 3.88
N TYR A 25 -2.85 -7.37 3.80
CA TYR A 25 -2.40 -7.96 2.54
C TYR A 25 -3.56 -8.33 1.62
N VAL A 26 -4.61 -8.96 2.15
CA VAL A 26 -5.80 -9.31 1.37
C VAL A 26 -6.48 -8.05 0.84
N ILE A 27 -6.70 -7.04 1.68
CA ILE A 27 -7.32 -5.77 1.25
C ILE A 27 -6.48 -5.10 0.17
N MET A 28 -5.16 -5.02 0.35
CA MET A 28 -4.26 -4.40 -0.63
C MET A 28 -4.19 -5.20 -1.94
N LEU A 29 -4.19 -6.53 -1.84
CA LEU A 29 -4.21 -7.40 -3.01
C LEU A 29 -5.52 -7.22 -3.77
N CYS A 30 -6.67 -7.19 -3.09
CA CYS A 30 -7.98 -6.93 -3.69
C CYS A 30 -8.04 -5.53 -4.30
N GLY A 31 -7.51 -4.51 -3.61
CA GLY A 31 -7.46 -3.14 -4.11
C GLY A 31 -6.64 -3.01 -5.40
N ARG A 32 -5.57 -3.80 -5.52
CA ARG A 32 -4.74 -3.91 -6.72
C ARG A 32 -5.30 -4.90 -7.76
N TRP A 33 -6.22 -5.78 -7.36
CA TRP A 33 -6.57 -6.96 -8.16
C TRP A 33 -7.32 -6.53 -9.40
N ASN A 34 -6.58 -6.44 -10.49
CA ASN A 34 -7.10 -5.98 -11.75
C ASN A 34 -7.33 -7.17 -12.69
N TYR A 35 -8.43 -7.90 -12.48
CA TYR A 35 -8.73 -9.15 -13.18
C TYR A 35 -8.86 -8.97 -14.70
N ASP A 36 -9.27 -7.78 -15.16
CA ASP A 36 -9.52 -7.50 -16.59
C ASP A 36 -8.68 -6.31 -17.11
N VAL A 37 -7.59 -5.96 -16.42
CA VAL A 37 -6.78 -4.76 -16.74
C VAL A 37 -7.66 -3.50 -16.86
N ASP A 38 -8.68 -3.41 -16.02
CA ASP A 38 -9.54 -2.26 -15.87
C ASP A 38 -8.69 -1.02 -15.58
N VAL A 39 -8.79 -0.05 -16.48
CA VAL A 39 -8.00 1.17 -16.44
C VAL A 39 -8.68 2.23 -15.56
N ALA A 40 -9.62 1.83 -14.68
CA ALA A 40 -10.46 2.70 -13.85
C ALA A 40 -9.72 3.89 -13.21
N VAL A 41 -8.53 3.69 -12.65
CA VAL A 41 -7.70 4.78 -12.10
C VAL A 41 -7.32 5.79 -13.20
N VAL A 42 -6.81 5.30 -14.32
CA VAL A 42 -6.40 6.13 -15.47
C VAL A 42 -7.62 6.80 -16.11
N GLN A 43 -8.75 6.10 -16.21
CA GLN A 43 -10.00 6.66 -16.70
C GLN A 43 -10.50 7.78 -15.79
N THR A 44 -10.46 7.57 -14.46
CA THR A 44 -10.84 8.60 -13.48
C THR A 44 -9.95 9.84 -13.63
N ILE A 45 -8.63 9.65 -13.77
CA ILE A 45 -7.68 10.75 -14.00
C ILE A 45 -7.98 11.45 -15.32
N ASN A 46 -8.17 10.70 -16.41
CA ASN A 46 -8.44 11.26 -17.73
C ASN A 46 -9.76 12.04 -17.75
N SER A 47 -10.83 11.49 -17.16
CA SER A 47 -12.11 12.18 -17.03
C SER A 47 -11.98 13.45 -16.18
N ALA A 48 -11.17 13.41 -15.12
CA ALA A 48 -10.91 14.59 -14.30
C ALA A 48 -10.18 15.69 -15.07
N MET A 49 -9.15 15.32 -15.84
CA MET A 49 -8.40 16.22 -16.72
C MET A 49 -9.28 16.79 -17.84
N GLU A 50 -10.13 15.98 -18.46
CA GLU A 50 -11.04 16.42 -19.50
C GLU A 50 -12.08 17.42 -18.97
N PHE A 51 -12.63 17.15 -17.79
CA PHE A 51 -13.53 18.09 -17.12
C PHE A 51 -12.82 19.40 -16.79
N GLU A 52 -11.61 19.34 -16.24
CA GLU A 52 -10.81 20.53 -15.92
C GLU A 52 -10.51 21.35 -17.19
N ALA A 53 -10.14 20.69 -18.30
CA ALA A 53 -9.91 21.34 -19.58
C ALA A 53 -11.17 22.07 -20.09
N LYS A 54 -12.35 21.43 -19.98
CA LYS A 54 -13.64 22.04 -20.36
C LYS A 54 -14.03 23.19 -19.44
N LEU A 55 -13.74 23.09 -18.14
CA LEU A 55 -14.03 24.14 -17.15
C LEU A 55 -13.17 25.40 -17.37
N ILE A 56 -11.88 25.21 -17.71
CA ILE A 56 -10.93 26.29 -17.97
C ILE A 56 -11.18 26.96 -19.34
N GLN A 57 -11.85 26.27 -20.27
CA GLN A 57 -12.11 26.81 -21.60
C GLN A 57 -13.04 28.03 -21.54
N GLY A 58 -12.44 29.22 -21.50
CA GLY A 58 -13.14 30.50 -21.45
C GLY A 58 -13.32 31.12 -20.06
N ASN A 59 -12.86 30.45 -18.99
CA ASN A 59 -12.97 30.95 -17.60
C ASN A 59 -11.60 31.06 -16.92
N PRO A 60 -11.42 32.01 -15.98
CA PRO A 60 -10.20 32.08 -15.18
C PRO A 60 -10.05 30.82 -14.31
N LEU A 61 -8.81 30.34 -14.19
CA LEU A 61 -8.46 29.17 -13.37
C LEU A 61 -9.08 29.28 -11.96
N PRO A 62 -9.82 28.24 -11.50
CA PRO A 62 -10.32 28.19 -10.15
C PRO A 62 -9.17 28.34 -9.16
N LYS A 63 -9.27 29.31 -8.23
CA LYS A 63 -8.26 29.43 -7.18
C LYS A 63 -8.31 28.17 -6.32
N SER A 64 -7.16 27.51 -6.18
CA SER A 64 -7.00 26.35 -5.29
C SER A 64 -7.46 26.70 -3.87
N ASN A 65 -8.50 26.00 -3.42
CA ASN A 65 -9.05 26.13 -2.07
C ASN A 65 -8.15 25.41 -1.04
N MET A 66 -8.39 25.68 0.25
CA MET A 66 -7.59 25.09 1.34
C MET A 66 -7.70 23.56 1.35
N GLU A 67 -8.88 23.02 1.05
CA GLU A 67 -9.15 21.59 1.00
C GLU A 67 -8.28 20.87 -0.02
N THR A 68 -8.15 21.43 -1.24
CA THR A 68 -7.31 20.86 -2.29
C THR A 68 -5.83 20.87 -1.89
N LYS A 69 -5.36 21.93 -1.22
CA LYS A 69 -3.98 22.01 -0.72
C LYS A 69 -3.72 20.97 0.37
N LEU A 70 -4.67 20.80 1.30
CA LEU A 70 -4.57 19.82 2.37
C LEU A 70 -4.60 18.39 1.82
N MET A 71 -5.45 18.11 0.83
CA MET A 71 -5.50 16.81 0.16
C MET A 71 -4.18 16.50 -0.55
N LYS A 72 -3.61 17.48 -1.26
CA LYS A 72 -2.29 17.31 -1.90
C LYS A 72 -1.21 16.98 -0.88
N LEU A 73 -1.18 17.68 0.26
CA LEU A 73 -0.24 17.40 1.34
C LEU A 73 -0.46 15.98 1.91
N PHE A 74 -1.71 15.61 2.19
CA PHE A 74 -2.06 14.28 2.67
C PHE A 74 -1.57 13.18 1.73
N LEU A 75 -1.82 13.30 0.42
CA LEU A 75 -1.36 12.34 -0.58
C LEU A 75 0.17 12.23 -0.61
N HIS A 76 0.91 13.34 -0.47
CA HIS A 76 2.37 13.31 -0.41
C HIS A 76 2.86 12.60 0.86
N VAL A 77 2.33 12.98 2.03
CA VAL A 77 2.70 12.36 3.31
C VAL A 77 2.39 10.87 3.30
N ALA A 78 1.22 10.48 2.79
CA ALA A 78 0.84 9.09 2.64
C ALA A 78 1.81 8.34 1.73
N PHE A 79 2.16 8.90 0.57
CA PHE A 79 3.11 8.30 -0.36
C PHE A 79 4.49 8.07 0.27
N PHE A 80 5.06 9.07 0.94
CA PHE A 80 6.35 8.93 1.61
C PHE A 80 6.29 7.95 2.79
N SER A 81 5.16 7.93 3.51
CA SER A 81 4.95 6.98 4.60
C SER A 81 4.88 5.55 4.06
N LEU A 82 4.26 5.30 2.90
CA LEU A 82 4.26 3.99 2.25
C LEU A 82 5.65 3.52 1.87
N ILE A 83 6.49 4.41 1.32
CA ILE A 83 7.89 4.09 1.02
C ILE A 83 8.64 3.74 2.31
N LEU A 84 8.47 4.55 3.36
CA LEU A 84 9.14 4.31 4.63
C LEU A 84 8.74 2.97 5.25
N VAL A 85 7.46 2.60 5.18
CA VAL A 85 6.98 1.30 5.66
C VAL A 85 7.51 0.15 4.79
N ALA A 86 7.55 0.30 3.46
CA ALA A 86 8.13 -0.70 2.58
C ALA A 86 9.62 -0.96 2.89
N LEU A 87 10.37 0.11 3.22
CA LEU A 87 11.78 0.02 3.63
C LEU A 87 11.98 -0.51 5.05
N SER A 88 11.00 -0.34 5.94
CA SER A 88 11.10 -0.86 7.31
C SER A 88 10.93 -2.38 7.38
N ILE A 89 10.25 -2.99 6.41
CA ILE A 89 10.05 -4.45 6.32
C ILE A 89 11.37 -5.23 6.26
N PRO A 90 12.29 -5.00 5.30
CA PRO A 90 13.58 -5.69 5.31
C PRO A 90 14.37 -5.40 6.58
N GLY A 91 14.30 -4.18 7.11
CA GLY A 91 14.92 -3.82 8.39
C GLY A 91 14.40 -4.68 9.55
N LEU A 92 13.09 -4.88 9.64
CA LEU A 92 12.47 -5.71 10.67
C LEU A 92 12.87 -7.18 10.53
N ILE A 93 12.92 -7.71 9.30
CA ILE A 93 13.34 -9.10 9.05
C ILE A 93 14.81 -9.31 9.45
N LEU A 94 15.68 -8.34 9.18
CA LEU A 94 17.10 -8.42 9.55
C LEU A 94 17.30 -8.38 11.07
N LEU A 95 16.48 -7.61 11.79
CA LEU A 95 16.54 -7.45 13.24
C LEU A 95 15.91 -8.65 13.98
N ASP A 96 14.73 -9.09 13.54
CA ASP A 96 14.02 -10.23 14.11
C ASP A 96 13.36 -11.07 13.00
N PRO A 97 14.08 -12.06 12.43
CA PRO A 97 13.52 -12.96 11.42
C PRO A 97 12.41 -13.87 11.97
N SER A 98 12.24 -13.92 13.29
CA SER A 98 11.20 -14.67 13.99
C SER A 98 9.92 -13.86 14.21
N ALA A 99 9.90 -12.58 13.81
CA ALA A 99 8.71 -11.76 13.89
C ALA A 99 7.66 -12.22 12.84
N PRO A 100 6.39 -12.38 13.23
CA PRO A 100 5.29 -12.43 12.26
C PRO A 100 5.21 -11.11 11.48
N PRO A 101 4.78 -11.12 10.21
CA PRO A 101 4.14 -12.23 9.49
C PRO A 101 5.06 -12.96 8.48
N PHE A 102 6.38 -12.78 8.58
CA PHE A 102 7.33 -13.19 7.56
C PHE A 102 7.45 -14.70 7.40
N ILE A 103 7.79 -15.19 6.21
CA ILE A 103 8.01 -16.62 5.93
C ILE A 103 9.07 -17.22 6.86
N LEU A 104 10.12 -16.46 7.17
CA LEU A 104 11.19 -16.93 8.05
C LEU A 104 10.71 -17.27 9.46
N SER A 105 9.65 -16.63 9.97
CA SER A 105 9.13 -16.93 11.31
C SER A 105 8.33 -18.23 11.39
N ILE A 106 8.12 -18.94 10.26
CA ILE A 106 7.54 -20.30 10.23
C ILE A 106 8.62 -21.35 10.50
N ARG A 107 9.89 -21.03 10.24
CA ARG A 107 10.99 -21.97 10.45
C ARG A 107 11.24 -22.18 11.95
N LYS A 108 11.44 -23.43 12.35
CA LYS A 108 11.77 -23.79 13.74
C LYS A 108 13.11 -23.22 14.21
N ASP A 109 14.01 -22.96 13.28
CA ASP A 109 15.36 -22.45 13.51
C ASP A 109 15.50 -20.94 13.23
N SER A 110 14.38 -20.21 13.15
CA SER A 110 14.35 -18.78 12.79
C SER A 110 15.21 -17.89 13.71
N SER A 111 15.31 -18.21 14.99
CA SER A 111 16.11 -17.47 15.98
C SER A 111 17.62 -17.71 15.84
N SER A 112 18.02 -18.75 15.10
CA SER A 112 19.43 -19.13 14.89
C SER A 112 19.99 -18.71 13.53
N ILE A 113 19.20 -17.97 12.74
CA ILE A 113 19.61 -17.52 11.42
C ILE A 113 20.78 -16.53 11.56
N SER A 114 21.90 -16.88 10.91
CA SER A 114 23.04 -15.98 10.74
C SER A 114 23.05 -15.39 9.34
N TRP A 115 23.19 -14.06 9.27
CA TRP A 115 23.33 -13.30 8.02
C TRP A 115 24.74 -13.32 7.43
N THR A 116 25.75 -13.75 8.22
CA THR A 116 27.16 -13.74 7.80
C THR A 116 27.63 -15.07 7.19
N SER A 117 26.80 -16.11 7.27
CA SER A 117 27.06 -17.40 6.61
C SER A 117 26.91 -17.28 5.09
N SER A 118 27.40 -18.29 4.35
CA SER A 118 27.28 -18.38 2.90
C SER A 118 25.85 -18.12 2.40
N PHE A 119 25.71 -17.60 1.18
CA PHE A 119 24.43 -17.31 0.54
C PHE A 119 23.49 -18.53 0.59
N GLY A 120 22.51 -18.48 1.49
CA GLY A 120 21.50 -19.53 1.69
C GLY A 120 20.08 -19.07 1.43
N VAL A 121 19.13 -19.99 1.64
CA VAL A 121 17.68 -19.81 1.45
C VAL A 121 17.14 -18.56 2.17
N GLN A 122 17.71 -18.19 3.32
CA GLN A 122 17.30 -17.00 4.07
C GLN A 122 17.42 -15.69 3.27
N HIS A 123 18.43 -15.56 2.39
CA HIS A 123 18.61 -14.36 1.57
C HIS A 123 17.56 -14.29 0.45
N ILE A 124 17.24 -15.44 -0.15
CA ILE A 124 16.20 -15.55 -1.18
C ILE A 124 14.83 -15.20 -0.57
N VAL A 125 14.56 -15.68 0.64
CA VAL A 125 13.31 -15.39 1.35
C VAL A 125 13.19 -13.91 1.68
N ILE A 126 14.24 -13.24 2.18
CA ILE A 126 14.19 -11.78 2.40
C ILE A 126 13.91 -11.04 1.09
N LEU A 127 14.64 -11.38 0.02
CA LEU A 127 14.50 -10.69 -1.26
C LEU A 127 13.07 -10.83 -1.78
N PHE A 128 12.53 -12.05 -1.74
CA PHE A 128 11.16 -12.34 -2.13
C PHE A 128 10.14 -11.59 -1.27
N GLU A 129 10.28 -11.66 0.06
CA GLU A 129 9.38 -10.99 1.00
C GLU A 129 9.41 -9.47 0.81
N THR A 130 10.59 -8.88 0.69
CA THR A 130 10.76 -7.43 0.50
C THR A 130 10.14 -7.00 -0.82
N TRP A 131 10.39 -7.76 -1.90
CA TRP A 131 9.84 -7.48 -3.22
C TRP A 131 8.31 -7.58 -3.23
N MET A 132 7.76 -8.70 -2.74
CA MET A 132 6.31 -8.92 -2.67
C MET A 132 5.62 -7.89 -1.77
N SER A 133 6.18 -7.62 -0.60
CA SER A 133 5.67 -6.63 0.35
C SER A 133 5.63 -5.25 -0.28
N SER A 134 6.74 -4.80 -0.87
CA SER A 134 6.84 -3.48 -1.49
C SER A 134 5.84 -3.34 -2.63
N HIS A 135 5.73 -4.37 -3.47
CA HIS A 135 4.84 -4.37 -4.61
C HIS A 135 3.35 -4.32 -4.20
N ILE A 136 2.94 -5.13 -3.22
CA ILE A 136 1.57 -5.16 -2.71
C ILE A 136 1.23 -3.87 -1.98
N MET A 137 2.10 -3.40 -1.08
CA MET A 137 1.86 -2.20 -0.29
C MET A 137 1.82 -0.94 -1.15
N MET A 138 2.81 -0.75 -2.03
CA MET A 138 2.81 0.42 -2.91
C MET A 138 1.66 0.36 -3.90
N GLY A 139 1.44 -0.78 -4.56
CA GLY A 139 0.40 -0.94 -5.55
C GLY A 139 -1.00 -0.74 -4.97
N GLY A 140 -1.37 -1.55 -3.97
CA GLY A 140 -2.70 -1.51 -3.37
C GLY A 140 -3.00 -0.20 -2.67
N SER A 141 -2.03 0.36 -1.93
CA SER A 141 -2.26 1.61 -1.19
C SER A 141 -2.37 2.82 -2.12
N LEU A 142 -1.59 2.87 -3.21
CA LEU A 142 -1.74 3.92 -4.22
C LEU A 142 -3.11 3.85 -4.86
N GLU A 143 -3.53 2.67 -5.31
CA GLU A 143 -4.84 2.51 -5.96
C GLU A 143 -5.98 2.89 -5.02
N ILE A 144 -5.99 2.40 -3.78
CA ILE A 144 -7.01 2.74 -2.78
C ILE A 144 -6.98 4.24 -2.44
N ALA A 145 -5.81 4.80 -2.17
CA ALA A 145 -5.70 6.20 -1.75
C ALA A 145 -6.08 7.17 -2.88
N TYR A 146 -5.62 6.92 -4.11
CA TYR A 146 -5.96 7.77 -5.24
C TYR A 146 -7.42 7.61 -5.65
N MET A 147 -7.96 6.39 -5.73
CA MET A 147 -9.38 6.20 -6.08
C MET A 147 -10.31 6.83 -5.05
N LEU A 148 -10.10 6.56 -3.76
CA LEU A 148 -11.00 7.07 -2.73
C LEU A 148 -10.82 8.56 -2.52
N PHE A 149 -9.61 9.03 -2.22
CA PHE A 149 -9.44 10.41 -1.77
C PHE A 149 -9.42 11.41 -2.92
N ALA A 150 -8.73 11.11 -4.02
CA ALA A 150 -8.76 12.00 -5.18
C ALA A 150 -10.13 11.97 -5.86
N GLY A 151 -10.77 10.79 -5.96
CA GLY A 151 -12.14 10.67 -6.47
C GLY A 151 -13.15 11.49 -5.67
N ILE A 152 -13.18 11.35 -4.34
CA ILE A 152 -14.10 12.10 -3.46
C ILE A 152 -13.88 13.61 -3.60
N VAL A 153 -12.63 14.10 -3.53
CA VAL A 153 -12.35 15.55 -3.63
C VAL A 153 -12.74 16.11 -4.99
N THR A 154 -12.50 15.34 -6.06
CA THR A 154 -12.90 15.73 -7.41
C THR A 154 -14.43 15.85 -7.51
N MET A 155 -15.17 14.86 -7.01
CA MET A 155 -16.63 14.91 -6.95
C MET A 155 -17.17 16.10 -6.14
N LEU A 156 -16.59 16.36 -4.96
CA LEU A 156 -17.00 17.48 -4.10
C LEU A 156 -16.77 18.83 -4.78
N ASN A 157 -15.62 19.01 -5.42
CA ASN A 157 -15.34 20.22 -6.20
C ASN A 157 -16.31 20.38 -7.38
N TYR A 158 -16.71 19.29 -8.04
CA TYR A 158 -17.70 19.35 -9.13
C TYR A 158 -19.08 19.76 -8.63
N PHE A 159 -19.52 19.24 -7.49
CA PHE A 159 -20.78 19.68 -6.89
C PHE A 159 -20.74 21.16 -6.48
N ASP A 160 -19.60 21.69 -6.02
CA ASP A 160 -19.48 23.13 -5.72
C ASP A 160 -19.58 23.98 -7.00
N VAL A 161 -18.97 23.53 -8.11
CA VAL A 161 -19.08 24.21 -9.41
C VAL A 161 -20.51 24.19 -9.93
N LEU A 162 -21.19 23.03 -9.90
CA LEU A 162 -22.57 22.90 -10.39
C LEU A 162 -23.59 23.69 -9.56
N ARG A 163 -23.25 24.06 -8.32
CA ARG A 163 -24.10 24.86 -7.44
C ARG A 163 -24.02 26.37 -7.71
N ARG A 164 -22.98 26.82 -8.43
CA ARG A 164 -22.79 28.22 -8.82
C ARG A 164 -23.48 28.51 -10.14
#